data_AF-A0A8K0UC45-F1
#
_entry.id   AF-A0A8K0UC45-F1
#
_cell.length_a   1.000
_cell.length_b   1.000
_cell.length_c   1.000
_cell.angle_alpha   90.00
_cell.angle_beta   90.00
_cell.angle_gamma   90.00
#
_symmetry.space_group_name_H-M   'P 1'
#
loop_
_entity.id
_entity.type
_entity.pdbx_description
1 polymer ?
#
loop_
_entity_poly.entity_id
_entity_poly.type
_entity_poly.pdbx_seq_one_letter_code
_entity_poly.pdbx_strand_id
1 'polypeptide(L)'
;MGRSLPQPIIRSVDDLRSNRFPRPTPPVSLPPLKGRIQSAAQMGFDDYYGLRPTKEDMMFKHRRTDEILEKPEMIYLHSGTGEETVKLHPWSLDRFIDRGYRLPSNFAQMTHYRAPTLPSWHVLQAGISREESEMPLQLHPSLQPHTLGRAEGTLRQMEVKVEVVGMAEMLAKAMERGSWEAEQVFVRGLDPETGTPLVVDLERDSKPLDEDSVHFKVDVDSVIFVGRHIRTVSAVKIKCGPTMLPTPPLSKDNKISVTLLEPPSQEEVDTLQFEWNTQQIPLFHIPHTELFRLEAEGSVLIFFPRMYRKEGKNSSWTRKLPAQIQIRFWDNIVLPALAETASPGSDIYVPTSVEEGQRKAKAGTGTGNLNSIKTLSVQPAHLEKFFDRMESRIAAGASDDPVISGFGSFICMVEGKGIKGSTHTVVEDDDSLLGENSPLAKMKTVFPQLDWEWMTNRRNGELYVDLAFSFNPDYLKKEPNGVAGLWRLKAAEASMGACGFRLGVLHNTNTLNDFGGMQADMSTEKNRMQRSQVKSRIMYNLLYEAARPKANHALIVDVESAMMGDITSLEQNAEREKYWEGAVRGRCFGVRDEYRM
;
A
#
# COMPACT_ATOMS: atom_id res chain seq x y z
N MET A 1 -5.93 -31.92 48.73
CA MET A 1 -5.17 -32.51 47.62
C MET A 1 -5.87 -32.14 46.32
N GLY A 2 -5.42 -31.06 45.66
CA GLY A 2 -5.89 -30.69 44.32
C GLY A 2 -4.66 -30.44 43.47
N ARG A 3 -4.33 -31.38 42.57
CA ARG A 3 -3.26 -31.20 41.60
C ARG A 3 -3.88 -30.67 40.31
N SER A 4 -3.53 -29.44 39.98
CA SER A 4 -3.83 -28.80 38.71
C SER A 4 -3.25 -29.62 37.56
N LEU A 5 -4.07 -29.90 36.55
CA LEU A 5 -3.60 -30.40 35.27
C LEU A 5 -2.65 -29.37 34.64
N PRO A 6 -1.52 -29.79 34.05
CA PRO A 6 -0.63 -28.87 33.36
C PRO A 6 -1.38 -28.32 32.14
N GLN A 7 -1.51 -26.99 32.08
CA GLN A 7 -2.00 -26.35 30.87
C GLN A 7 -1.00 -26.58 29.73
N PRO A 8 -1.45 -26.87 28.50
CA PRO A 8 -0.55 -26.94 27.36
C PRO A 8 0.10 -25.57 27.19
N ILE A 9 1.43 -25.58 27.05
CA ILE A 9 2.19 -24.38 26.68
C ILE A 9 1.78 -24.02 25.26
N ILE A 10 0.77 -23.17 25.12
CA ILE A 10 0.47 -22.51 23.85
C ILE A 10 1.63 -21.54 23.63
N ARG A 11 2.59 -21.94 22.78
CA ARG A 11 3.59 -21.02 22.23
C ARG A 11 2.85 -19.89 21.52
N SER A 12 3.33 -18.65 21.63
CA SER A 12 2.64 -17.49 21.05
C SER A 12 2.42 -17.69 19.54
N VAL A 13 1.39 -17.05 18.98
CA VAL A 13 1.12 -17.06 17.53
C VAL A 13 2.34 -16.57 16.73
N ASP A 14 3.22 -15.77 17.34
CA ASP A 14 4.46 -15.28 16.74
C ASP A 14 5.57 -16.34 16.68
N ASP A 15 5.62 -17.29 17.62
CA ASP A 15 6.53 -18.45 17.56
C ASP A 15 6.14 -19.48 16.47
N LEU A 16 4.84 -19.57 16.16
CA LEU A 16 4.33 -20.40 15.06
C LEU A 16 4.58 -19.75 13.68
N ARG A 17 4.66 -18.41 13.62
CA ARG A 17 4.98 -17.66 12.39
C ARG A 17 6.47 -17.70 12.07
N SER A 18 7.34 -17.57 13.07
CA SER A 18 8.80 -17.52 12.88
C SER A 18 9.46 -18.84 12.45
N ASN A 19 8.79 -19.98 12.66
CA ASN A 19 9.27 -21.32 12.28
C ASN A 19 8.53 -21.94 11.08
N ARG A 20 7.69 -21.18 10.35
CA ARG A 20 6.82 -21.75 9.32
C ARG A 20 7.60 -22.31 8.11
N PHE A 21 8.55 -21.54 7.57
CA PHE A 21 9.48 -22.02 6.55
C PHE A 21 10.92 -21.59 6.89
N PRO A 22 11.91 -22.47 6.74
CA PRO A 22 13.30 -22.16 7.07
C PRO A 22 13.90 -21.13 6.10
N ARG A 23 14.80 -20.29 6.61
CA ARG A 23 15.61 -19.34 5.84
C ARG A 23 17.09 -19.74 5.92
N PRO A 24 17.52 -20.78 5.18
CA PRO A 24 18.87 -21.33 5.33
C PRO A 24 19.95 -20.40 4.79
N THR A 25 19.62 -19.59 3.77
CA THR A 25 20.55 -18.62 3.18
C THR A 25 20.43 -17.28 3.91
N PRO A 26 21.48 -16.83 4.62
CA PRO A 26 21.48 -15.51 5.24
C PRO A 26 21.60 -14.41 4.17
N PRO A 27 21.11 -13.20 4.46
CA PRO A 27 21.20 -12.11 3.49
C PRO A 27 22.64 -11.66 3.27
N VAL A 28 22.95 -11.24 2.04
CA VAL A 28 24.30 -10.76 1.67
C VAL A 28 24.75 -9.64 2.63
N SER A 29 25.99 -9.74 3.09
CA SER A 29 26.58 -8.69 3.92
C SER A 29 26.84 -7.45 3.08
N LEU A 30 26.24 -6.32 3.46
CA LEU A 30 26.45 -5.08 2.74
C LEU A 30 27.79 -4.45 3.15
N PRO A 31 28.53 -3.83 2.20
CA PRO A 31 29.82 -3.19 2.50
C PRO A 31 29.69 -2.08 3.55
N PRO A 32 30.77 -1.60 4.18
CA PRO A 32 30.70 -0.47 5.11
C PRO A 32 30.18 0.80 4.43
N LEU A 33 29.39 1.61 5.16
CA LEU A 33 28.97 2.94 4.71
C LEU A 33 30.17 3.89 4.77
N LYS A 34 30.45 4.61 3.67
CA LYS A 34 31.58 5.58 3.61
C LYS A 34 31.16 6.91 3.00
N GLY A 35 31.15 8.01 3.75
CA GLY A 35 30.85 9.37 3.26
C GLY A 35 29.38 9.79 3.44
N ARG A 36 28.98 10.89 2.80
CA ARG A 36 27.64 11.48 2.95
C ARG A 36 26.54 10.59 2.36
N ILE A 37 25.48 10.33 3.14
CA ILE A 37 24.38 9.41 2.81
C ILE A 37 23.00 10.11 2.68
N GLN A 38 22.87 11.33 3.21
CA GLN A 38 21.67 12.14 3.16
C GLN A 38 22.02 13.58 2.80
N SER A 39 21.06 14.32 2.24
CA SER A 39 21.22 15.78 2.14
C SER A 39 21.33 16.39 3.54
N ALA A 40 22.03 17.51 3.65
CA ALA A 40 22.11 18.21 4.92
C ALA A 40 20.74 18.83 5.16
N ALA A 41 20.32 18.78 6.43
CA ALA A 41 19.27 19.65 6.91
C ALA A 41 19.61 21.10 6.55
N GLN A 42 18.68 21.78 5.88
CA GLN A 42 18.76 23.21 5.65
C GLN A 42 17.99 23.90 6.78
N MET A 43 18.71 24.66 7.62
CA MET A 43 18.08 25.47 8.65
C MET A 43 17.11 26.46 7.98
N GLY A 44 15.84 26.46 8.40
CA GLY A 44 14.82 27.37 7.88
C GLY A 44 14.04 26.90 6.64
N PHE A 45 14.26 25.67 6.14
CA PHE A 45 13.56 25.16 4.93
C PHE A 45 12.03 25.28 4.96
N ASP A 46 11.44 25.11 6.13
CA ASP A 46 10.00 25.22 6.35
C ASP A 46 9.72 26.13 7.57
N ASP A 47 10.57 27.15 7.71
CA ASP A 47 10.51 28.21 8.73
C ASP A 47 10.49 27.66 10.19
N TYR A 48 11.10 26.50 10.44
CA TYR A 48 11.02 25.76 11.73
C TYR A 48 11.10 26.60 13.00
N TYR A 49 11.87 27.69 12.97
CA TYR A 49 12.19 28.57 14.10
C TYR A 49 11.18 29.71 14.37
N GLY A 50 10.11 29.85 13.59
CA GLY A 50 9.09 30.88 13.82
C GLY A 50 8.14 30.60 15.01
N LEU A 51 7.32 31.59 15.38
CA LEU A 51 6.24 31.44 16.39
C LEU A 51 5.23 30.39 15.95
N ARG A 52 5.19 29.25 16.64
CA ARG A 52 4.47 28.05 16.19
C ARG A 52 3.79 27.33 17.35
N PRO A 53 2.70 26.58 17.07
CA PRO A 53 2.07 25.75 18.09
C PRO A 53 3.08 24.80 18.72
N THR A 54 3.15 24.80 20.05
CA THR A 54 4.01 23.90 20.82
C THR A 54 3.34 22.55 21.05
N LYS A 55 4.11 21.55 21.51
CA LYS A 55 3.55 20.27 21.98
C LYS A 55 2.48 20.49 23.04
N GLU A 56 2.70 21.46 23.93
CA GLU A 56 1.82 21.84 25.03
C GLU A 56 0.52 22.48 24.51
N ASP A 57 0.59 23.41 23.55
CA ASP A 57 -0.60 24.01 22.92
C ASP A 57 -1.58 22.94 22.40
N MET A 58 -1.02 21.84 21.90
CA MET A 58 -1.76 20.70 21.38
C MET A 58 -2.38 19.84 22.49
N MET A 59 -1.76 19.77 23.68
CA MET A 59 -2.32 19.09 24.85
C MET A 59 -3.42 19.90 25.53
N PHE A 60 -3.26 21.23 25.65
CA PHE A 60 -4.22 22.12 26.31
C PHE A 60 -5.52 22.29 25.53
N LYS A 61 -5.47 22.34 24.19
CA LYS A 61 -6.68 22.38 23.33
C LYS A 61 -7.54 21.11 23.40
N HIS A 62 -7.05 20.02 23.99
CA HIS A 62 -7.85 18.82 24.26
C HIS A 62 -8.53 18.82 25.64
N ARG A 63 -8.18 19.77 26.53
CA ARG A 63 -8.67 19.81 27.93
C ARG A 63 -9.67 20.91 28.25
N ARG A 64 -9.78 21.99 27.46
CA ARG A 64 -10.80 23.03 27.70
C ARG A 64 -12.19 22.52 27.28
N THR A 65 -12.89 21.86 28.18
CA THR A 65 -14.34 21.59 28.09
C THR A 65 -15.18 22.85 28.29
N ASP A 66 -14.62 23.89 28.91
CA ASP A 66 -15.43 24.94 29.55
C ASP A 66 -15.70 26.14 28.62
N GLU A 67 -14.90 26.33 27.56
CA GLU A 67 -15.13 27.35 26.51
C GLU A 67 -15.92 26.79 25.30
N ILE A 68 -16.29 25.51 25.34
CA ILE A 68 -16.87 24.78 24.21
C ILE A 68 -18.43 24.85 24.21
N LEU A 69 -19.04 25.48 25.23
CA LEU A 69 -20.49 25.48 25.48
C LEU A 69 -21.36 26.27 24.47
N GLU A 70 -20.79 27.01 23.51
CA GLU A 70 -21.56 27.85 22.58
C GLU A 70 -21.30 27.56 21.09
N LYS A 71 -21.08 26.30 20.69
CA LYS A 71 -20.98 25.95 19.26
C LYS A 71 -22.10 25.01 18.79
N PRO A 72 -22.83 25.32 17.69
CA PRO A 72 -23.91 24.48 17.16
C PRO A 72 -23.44 23.14 16.57
N GLU A 73 -22.12 22.87 16.53
CA GLU A 73 -21.48 21.69 15.93
C GLU A 73 -21.16 20.59 16.95
N MET A 74 -21.87 20.52 18.07
CA MET A 74 -21.57 19.59 19.18
C MET A 74 -22.46 18.35 19.15
N ILE A 75 -21.85 17.17 19.38
CA ILE A 75 -22.61 15.95 19.69
C ILE A 75 -22.44 15.68 21.19
N TYR A 76 -23.56 15.73 21.91
CA TYR A 76 -23.63 15.30 23.30
C TYR A 76 -23.85 13.78 23.32
N LEU A 77 -22.88 13.03 23.87
CA LEU A 77 -23.05 11.61 24.14
C LEU A 77 -23.26 11.44 25.64
N HIS A 78 -24.48 11.09 26.02
CA HIS A 78 -24.79 10.62 27.37
C HIS A 78 -24.16 9.24 27.56
N SER A 79 -23.15 9.16 28.41
CA SER A 79 -22.69 7.87 28.92
C SER A 79 -23.61 7.45 30.07
N GLY A 80 -23.98 6.17 30.14
CA GLY A 80 -24.85 5.62 31.20
C GLY A 80 -24.27 5.71 32.62
N THR A 81 -23.13 6.39 32.80
CA THR A 81 -22.46 6.65 34.08
C THR A 81 -22.67 8.09 34.59
N GLY A 82 -23.48 8.92 33.91
CA GLY A 82 -23.78 10.29 34.33
C GLY A 82 -22.70 11.32 34.00
N GLU A 83 -21.64 10.94 33.28
CA GLU A 83 -20.68 11.90 32.72
C GLU A 83 -21.13 12.33 31.31
N GLU A 84 -21.47 13.61 31.16
CA GLU A 84 -21.64 14.25 29.87
C GLU A 84 -20.26 14.44 29.22
N THR A 85 -19.95 13.60 28.24
CA THR A 85 -18.76 13.84 27.41
C THR A 85 -19.15 14.68 26.21
N VAL A 86 -18.80 15.97 26.26
CA VAL A 86 -18.92 16.87 25.12
C VAL A 86 -17.88 16.47 24.07
N LYS A 87 -18.33 15.99 22.91
CA LYS A 87 -17.45 15.74 21.77
C LYS A 87 -17.73 16.80 20.69
N LEU A 88 -16.70 17.60 20.39
CA LEU A 88 -16.66 18.35 19.13
C LEU A 88 -16.90 17.38 17.98
N HIS A 89 -17.76 17.73 17.02
CA HIS A 89 -17.98 16.90 15.84
C HIS A 89 -16.62 16.57 15.18
N PRO A 90 -16.37 15.32 14.75
CA PRO A 90 -15.13 14.90 14.05
C PRO A 90 -14.68 15.85 12.92
N TRP A 91 -15.66 16.54 12.34
CA TRP A 91 -15.54 17.40 11.19
C TRP A 91 -15.59 18.90 11.53
N SER A 92 -15.50 19.28 12.81
CA SER A 92 -15.45 20.70 13.20
C SER A 92 -14.17 21.37 12.68
N LEU A 93 -14.31 22.63 12.25
CA LEU A 93 -13.22 23.40 11.65
C LEU A 93 -12.02 23.51 12.60
N ASP A 94 -12.27 23.66 13.91
CA ASP A 94 -11.26 23.78 14.97
C ASP A 94 -10.30 22.59 15.07
N ARG A 95 -10.66 21.44 14.48
CA ARG A 95 -9.78 20.27 14.50
C ARG A 95 -8.70 20.34 13.43
N PHE A 96 -8.97 20.99 12.29
CA PHE A 96 -8.11 21.08 11.10
C PHE A 96 -7.29 22.37 11.09
N ILE A 97 -6.43 22.51 12.10
CA ILE A 97 -5.53 23.64 12.30
C ILE A 97 -4.07 23.19 12.21
N ASP A 98 -3.15 24.16 12.13
CA ASP A 98 -1.73 23.91 12.29
C ASP A 98 -1.42 23.33 13.69
N ARG A 99 -0.74 22.19 13.71
CA ARG A 99 -0.33 21.46 14.92
C ARG A 99 1.16 21.54 15.22
N GLY A 100 1.91 22.36 14.47
CA GLY A 100 3.34 22.56 14.67
C GLY A 100 4.25 21.58 13.92
N TYR A 101 3.73 20.54 13.26
CA TYR A 101 4.53 19.64 12.43
C TYR A 101 5.12 20.35 11.22
N ARG A 102 6.37 20.05 10.86
CA ARG A 102 7.09 20.71 9.74
C ARG A 102 7.88 19.75 8.89
N LEU A 103 8.33 20.24 7.73
CA LEU A 103 9.17 19.48 6.83
C LEU A 103 10.64 19.80 7.05
N PRO A 104 11.49 18.80 7.34
CA PRO A 104 12.92 18.96 7.10
C PRO A 104 13.21 18.98 5.59
N SER A 105 14.34 19.54 5.16
CA SER A 105 14.70 19.63 3.73
C SER A 105 14.84 18.28 3.03
N ASN A 106 15.00 17.19 3.79
CA ASN A 106 15.10 15.83 3.30
C ASN A 106 13.82 14.99 3.56
N PHE A 107 12.66 15.64 3.79
CA PHE A 107 11.44 14.96 4.22
C PHE A 107 11.02 13.77 3.34
N ALA A 108 11.24 13.84 2.03
CA ALA A 108 10.87 12.79 1.07
C ALA A 108 11.89 11.65 0.98
N GLN A 109 13.12 11.83 1.50
CA GLN A 109 14.21 10.86 1.34
C GLN A 109 14.01 9.67 2.27
N MET A 110 13.56 8.56 1.71
CA MET A 110 13.55 7.27 2.40
C MET A 110 14.84 6.49 2.20
N THR A 111 15.56 6.70 1.09
CA THR A 111 16.80 5.96 0.78
C THR A 111 18.06 6.85 0.81
N HIS A 112 19.25 6.28 0.84
CA HIS A 112 20.51 7.04 0.83
C HIS A 112 20.79 7.63 -0.55
N TYR A 113 21.29 8.87 -0.60
CA TYR A 113 21.63 9.62 -1.81
C TYR A 113 22.88 9.08 -2.52
N ARG A 114 22.80 7.84 -3.02
CA ARG A 114 23.87 7.06 -3.69
C ARG A 114 23.29 6.12 -4.72
N ALA A 115 24.14 5.48 -5.52
CA ALA A 115 23.74 4.31 -6.28
C ALA A 115 23.30 3.17 -5.32
N PRO A 116 22.32 2.35 -5.72
CA PRO A 116 21.89 1.20 -4.93
C PRO A 116 23.07 0.23 -4.71
N THR A 117 23.18 -0.29 -3.51
CA THR A 117 24.22 -1.25 -3.13
C THR A 117 23.77 -2.66 -3.51
N LEU A 118 24.50 -3.31 -4.41
CA LEU A 118 24.28 -4.72 -4.78
C LEU A 118 22.80 -5.05 -5.16
N PRO A 119 22.12 -4.25 -6.00
CA PRO A 119 20.68 -4.41 -6.26
C PRO A 119 20.29 -5.82 -6.75
N SER A 120 21.15 -6.48 -7.55
CA SER A 120 20.94 -7.84 -8.04
C SER A 120 20.85 -8.91 -6.94
N TRP A 121 21.39 -8.64 -5.75
CA TRP A 121 21.31 -9.55 -4.59
C TRP A 121 20.03 -9.38 -3.78
N HIS A 122 19.20 -8.41 -4.15
CA HIS A 122 17.95 -8.09 -3.48
C HIS A 122 16.72 -8.38 -4.35
N VAL A 123 16.93 -8.78 -5.61
CA VAL A 123 15.90 -9.01 -6.62
C VAL A 123 16.09 -10.42 -7.17
N LEU A 124 15.04 -11.24 -7.12
CA LEU A 124 15.00 -12.61 -7.65
C LEU A 124 16.10 -13.57 -7.14
N GLN A 125 16.68 -13.30 -5.96
CA GLN A 125 17.70 -14.16 -5.37
C GLN A 125 17.07 -15.49 -4.91
N ALA A 126 17.62 -16.62 -5.35
CA ALA A 126 17.24 -17.92 -4.79
C ALA A 126 17.78 -18.07 -3.36
N GLY A 127 16.95 -18.54 -2.43
CA GLY A 127 17.34 -18.75 -1.02
C GLY A 127 17.56 -20.20 -0.62
N ILE A 128 17.25 -21.14 -1.52
CA ILE A 128 17.47 -22.58 -1.39
C ILE A 128 17.82 -23.16 -2.76
N SER A 129 18.43 -24.33 -2.76
CA SER A 129 18.68 -25.09 -3.99
C SER A 129 17.37 -25.57 -4.65
N ARG A 130 17.45 -25.96 -5.92
CA ARG A 130 16.32 -26.53 -6.65
C ARG A 130 15.84 -27.82 -5.99
N GLU A 131 16.78 -28.68 -5.62
CA GLU A 131 16.53 -29.96 -4.95
C GLU A 131 15.81 -29.77 -3.60
N GLU A 132 16.25 -28.80 -2.78
CA GLU A 132 15.58 -28.48 -1.52
C GLU A 132 14.17 -27.88 -1.71
N SER A 133 13.96 -27.19 -2.83
CA SER A 133 12.66 -26.61 -3.19
C SER A 133 11.67 -27.66 -3.71
N GLU A 134 12.18 -28.73 -4.32
CA GLU A 134 11.41 -29.84 -4.91
C GLU A 134 11.24 -31.01 -3.93
N MET A 135 11.66 -30.87 -2.67
CA MET A 135 11.50 -31.94 -1.67
C MET A 135 10.03 -32.29 -1.45
N PRO A 136 9.64 -33.58 -1.58
CA PRO A 136 8.27 -34.05 -1.36
C PRO A 136 7.72 -33.68 0.02
N LEU A 137 6.42 -33.36 0.07
CA LEU A 137 5.76 -32.94 1.30
C LEU A 137 5.81 -33.99 2.41
N GLN A 138 5.83 -35.27 2.06
CA GLN A 138 5.97 -36.40 2.99
C GLN A 138 7.27 -36.35 3.82
N LEU A 139 8.31 -35.71 3.28
CA LEU A 139 9.60 -35.51 3.96
C LEU A 139 9.62 -34.21 4.76
N HIS A 140 8.51 -33.46 4.81
CA HIS A 140 8.44 -32.19 5.53
C HIS A 140 8.48 -32.43 7.05
N PRO A 141 9.34 -31.71 7.81
CA PRO A 141 9.52 -31.95 9.24
C PRO A 141 8.24 -31.86 10.09
N SER A 142 7.25 -31.08 9.64
CA SER A 142 5.96 -30.95 10.34
C SER A 142 5.05 -32.17 10.24
N LEU A 143 5.26 -33.03 9.23
CA LEU A 143 4.52 -34.29 9.03
C LEU A 143 5.28 -35.50 9.56
N GLN A 144 6.52 -35.30 10.01
CA GLN A 144 7.34 -36.33 10.63
C GLN A 144 6.94 -36.53 12.11
N PRO A 145 7.04 -37.75 12.65
CA PRO A 145 6.82 -38.00 14.08
C PRO A 145 7.75 -37.13 14.93
N HIS A 146 7.19 -36.35 15.84
CA HIS A 146 7.96 -35.50 16.74
C HIS A 146 7.72 -35.86 18.21
N THR A 147 8.75 -35.61 19.01
CA THR A 147 8.77 -35.99 20.43
C THR A 147 8.06 -34.93 21.26
N LEU A 148 6.98 -35.31 21.94
CA LEU A 148 6.21 -34.40 22.82
C LEU A 148 6.88 -34.20 24.19
N GLY A 149 7.83 -35.07 24.57
CA GLY A 149 8.59 -35.01 25.81
C GLY A 149 8.95 -36.41 26.34
N ARG A 150 9.64 -36.46 27.48
CA ARG A 150 9.87 -37.69 28.25
C ARG A 150 8.82 -37.79 29.37
N ALA A 151 8.03 -38.86 29.39
CA ALA A 151 7.23 -39.25 30.55
C ALA A 151 7.67 -40.66 30.95
N GLU A 152 8.09 -40.83 32.21
CA GLU A 152 8.43 -42.14 32.82
C GLU A 152 9.49 -42.96 32.07
N GLY A 153 10.51 -42.30 31.50
CA GLY A 153 11.63 -42.98 30.84
C GLY A 153 11.35 -43.43 29.41
N THR A 154 10.12 -43.31 28.92
CA THR A 154 9.74 -43.64 27.54
C THR A 154 9.57 -42.37 26.70
N LEU A 155 10.19 -42.33 25.52
CA LEU A 155 9.98 -41.25 24.55
C LEU A 155 8.53 -41.33 24.02
N ARG A 156 7.70 -40.34 24.33
CA ARG A 156 6.38 -40.22 23.69
C ARG A 156 6.55 -39.55 22.33
N GLN A 157 6.47 -40.34 21.27
CA GLN A 157 6.35 -39.86 19.90
C GLN A 157 4.88 -39.70 19.55
N MET A 158 4.53 -38.56 18.95
CA MET A 158 3.22 -38.39 18.32
C MET A 158 3.35 -38.76 16.85
N GLU A 159 2.61 -39.78 16.42
CA GLU A 159 2.50 -40.13 15.01
C GLU A 159 1.42 -39.24 14.38
N VAL A 160 1.81 -38.44 13.39
CA VAL A 160 0.87 -37.62 12.63
C VAL A 160 0.30 -38.49 11.52
N LYS A 161 -0.87 -39.09 11.75
CA LYS A 161 -1.59 -39.86 10.73
C LYS A 161 -2.32 -38.91 9.79
N VAL A 162 -1.73 -38.67 8.63
CA VAL A 162 -2.30 -37.87 7.55
C VAL A 162 -2.21 -38.64 6.25
N GLU A 163 -3.18 -38.41 5.36
CA GLU A 163 -3.11 -38.88 3.98
C GLU A 163 -2.67 -37.73 3.09
N VAL A 164 -1.54 -37.88 2.39
CA VAL A 164 -1.06 -36.89 1.42
C VAL A 164 -1.68 -37.20 0.07
N VAL A 165 -2.41 -36.25 -0.52
CA VAL A 165 -3.16 -36.40 -1.78
C VAL A 165 -2.85 -35.28 -2.77
N GLY A 166 -2.93 -35.57 -4.06
CA GLY A 166 -2.98 -34.54 -5.10
C GLY A 166 -4.37 -33.91 -5.24
N MET A 167 -4.51 -32.84 -6.00
CA MET A 167 -5.78 -32.20 -6.34
C MET A 167 -6.69 -33.13 -7.16
N ALA A 168 -6.15 -33.95 -8.07
CA ALA A 168 -6.95 -34.92 -8.81
C ALA A 168 -7.51 -36.03 -7.89
N GLU A 169 -6.69 -36.51 -6.95
CA GLU A 169 -7.11 -37.50 -5.94
C GLU A 169 -8.14 -36.90 -4.97
N MET A 170 -7.95 -35.65 -4.56
CA MET A 170 -8.88 -34.91 -3.71
C MET A 170 -10.24 -34.74 -4.40
N LEU A 171 -10.27 -34.40 -5.69
CA LEU A 171 -11.49 -34.34 -6.50
C LEU A 171 -12.18 -35.70 -6.62
N ALA A 172 -11.42 -36.78 -6.79
CA ALA A 172 -11.98 -38.12 -6.84
C ALA A 172 -12.64 -38.54 -5.50
N LYS A 173 -12.01 -38.20 -4.37
CA LYS A 173 -12.57 -38.46 -3.02
C LYS A 173 -13.83 -37.66 -2.71
N ALA A 174 -13.97 -36.45 -3.26
CA ALA A 174 -15.14 -35.60 -3.09
C ALA A 174 -16.40 -36.12 -3.81
N MET A 175 -16.24 -37.08 -4.73
CA MET A 175 -17.31 -37.69 -5.53
C MET A 175 -18.15 -36.65 -6.29
N GLU A 176 -19.33 -36.29 -5.76
CA GLU A 176 -20.28 -35.39 -6.40
C GLU A 176 -20.23 -34.00 -5.77
N ARG A 177 -20.43 -32.98 -6.59
CA ARG A 177 -20.47 -31.58 -6.16
C ARG A 177 -21.64 -31.32 -5.20
N GLY A 178 -21.35 -30.61 -4.10
CA GLY A 178 -22.34 -30.26 -3.08
C GLY A 178 -22.77 -31.43 -2.18
N SER A 179 -22.11 -32.59 -2.32
CA SER A 179 -22.31 -33.74 -1.45
C SER A 179 -21.67 -33.55 -0.08
N TRP A 180 -22.01 -34.43 0.86
CA TRP A 180 -21.39 -34.46 2.18
C TRP A 180 -19.89 -34.81 2.09
N GLU A 181 -19.54 -35.69 1.15
CA GLU A 181 -18.18 -36.10 0.84
C GLU A 181 -17.34 -34.90 0.35
N ALA A 182 -17.90 -34.07 -0.53
CA ALA A 182 -17.26 -32.84 -0.97
C ALA A 182 -17.04 -31.85 0.19
N GLU A 183 -17.99 -31.74 1.12
CA GLU A 183 -17.83 -30.93 2.33
C GLU A 183 -16.71 -31.48 3.24
N GLN A 184 -16.68 -32.81 3.47
CA GLN A 184 -15.62 -33.43 4.26
C GLN A 184 -14.24 -33.13 3.66
N VAL A 185 -14.10 -33.28 2.35
CA VAL A 185 -12.82 -33.10 1.67
C VAL A 185 -12.39 -31.63 1.59
N PHE A 186 -13.23 -30.73 1.07
CA PHE A 186 -12.81 -29.35 0.75
C PHE A 186 -13.00 -28.35 1.88
N VAL A 187 -13.93 -28.60 2.80
CA VAL A 187 -14.19 -27.69 3.94
C VAL A 187 -13.49 -28.20 5.18
N ARG A 188 -13.61 -29.50 5.48
CA ARG A 188 -13.07 -30.09 6.72
C ARG A 188 -11.66 -30.68 6.56
N GLY A 189 -11.21 -30.93 5.32
CA GLY A 189 -9.91 -31.52 5.05
C GLY A 189 -9.79 -32.95 5.54
N LEU A 190 -10.87 -33.74 5.44
CA LEU A 190 -10.94 -35.13 5.89
C LEU A 190 -11.27 -36.06 4.73
N ASP A 191 -10.70 -37.25 4.76
CA ASP A 191 -11.11 -38.36 3.92
C ASP A 191 -12.51 -38.84 4.34
N PRO A 192 -13.52 -38.88 3.44
CA PRO A 192 -14.89 -39.25 3.80
C PRO A 192 -15.05 -40.68 4.29
N GLU A 193 -14.19 -41.60 3.85
CA GLU A 193 -14.29 -43.03 4.17
C GLU A 193 -13.60 -43.38 5.50
N THR A 194 -12.43 -42.79 5.73
CA THR A 194 -11.56 -43.13 6.85
C THR A 194 -11.57 -42.09 7.97
N GLY A 195 -12.04 -40.88 7.68
CA GLY A 195 -11.96 -39.73 8.60
C GLY A 195 -10.53 -39.23 8.82
N THR A 196 -9.57 -39.68 8.02
CA THR A 196 -8.16 -39.29 8.15
C THR A 196 -7.96 -37.86 7.63
N PRO A 197 -7.20 -37.00 8.32
CA PRO A 197 -6.89 -35.68 7.79
C PRO A 197 -6.10 -35.75 6.48
N LEU A 198 -6.55 -34.97 5.50
CA LEU A 198 -5.95 -34.83 4.19
C LEU A 198 -4.94 -33.68 4.18
N VAL A 199 -3.81 -33.91 3.51
CA VAL A 199 -2.83 -32.88 3.20
C VAL A 199 -2.64 -32.83 1.69
N VAL A 200 -2.86 -31.66 1.08
CA VAL A 200 -2.77 -31.49 -0.38
C VAL A 200 -1.32 -31.22 -0.79
N ASP A 201 -0.78 -32.08 -1.65
CA ASP A 201 0.51 -31.93 -2.31
C ASP A 201 0.32 -31.79 -3.83
N LEU A 202 0.33 -30.55 -4.31
CA LEU A 202 0.12 -30.23 -5.73
C LEU A 202 1.27 -30.66 -6.62
N GLU A 203 2.43 -31.05 -6.07
CA GLU A 203 3.53 -31.57 -6.88
C GLU A 203 3.14 -32.90 -7.55
N ARG A 204 2.19 -33.64 -6.97
CA ARG A 204 1.63 -34.87 -7.58
C ARG A 204 0.87 -34.63 -8.87
N ASP A 205 0.29 -33.43 -9.02
CA ASP A 205 -0.40 -32.99 -10.24
C ASP A 205 0.46 -32.03 -11.07
N SER A 206 1.74 -31.90 -10.74
CA SER A 206 2.64 -30.99 -11.46
C SER A 206 2.80 -31.44 -12.91
N LYS A 207 2.86 -30.45 -13.80
CA LYS A 207 3.15 -30.65 -15.21
C LYS A 207 4.51 -30.03 -15.53
N PRO A 208 5.49 -30.81 -16.01
CA PRO A 208 6.75 -30.24 -16.48
C PRO A 208 6.47 -29.38 -17.71
N LEU A 209 7.06 -28.19 -17.72
CA LEU A 209 7.03 -27.24 -18.83
C LEU A 209 8.45 -27.06 -19.37
N ASP A 210 8.58 -27.00 -20.68
CA ASP A 210 9.83 -26.63 -21.34
C ASP A 210 10.11 -25.14 -21.11
N GLU A 211 11.37 -24.72 -21.09
CA GLU A 211 11.74 -23.31 -20.90
C GLU A 211 11.09 -22.40 -21.97
N ASP A 212 11.06 -22.85 -23.22
CA ASP A 212 10.41 -22.17 -24.36
C ASP A 212 8.87 -22.11 -24.27
N SER A 213 8.28 -22.77 -23.28
CA SER A 213 6.83 -22.73 -23.01
C SER A 213 6.47 -21.79 -21.86
N VAL A 214 7.43 -21.01 -21.36
CA VAL A 214 7.21 -19.99 -20.33
C VAL A 214 7.70 -18.63 -20.81
N HIS A 215 6.78 -17.68 -20.97
CA HIS A 215 7.12 -16.30 -21.29
C HIS A 215 7.46 -15.52 -20.03
N PHE A 216 8.66 -14.97 -20.00
CA PHE A 216 9.09 -13.99 -19.02
C PHE A 216 8.69 -12.58 -19.47
N LYS A 217 8.02 -11.84 -18.58
CA LYS A 217 7.56 -10.48 -18.84
C LYS A 217 7.98 -9.55 -17.72
N VAL A 218 8.36 -8.33 -18.09
CA VAL A 218 8.65 -7.25 -17.14
C VAL A 218 7.73 -6.08 -17.45
N ASP A 219 7.14 -5.49 -16.42
CA ASP A 219 6.29 -4.31 -16.53
C ASP A 219 6.46 -3.39 -15.33
N VAL A 220 6.00 -2.14 -15.49
CA VAL A 220 5.83 -1.21 -14.36
C VAL A 220 4.36 -1.23 -13.96
N ASP A 221 4.06 -1.71 -12.75
CA ASP A 221 2.70 -1.76 -12.24
C ASP A 221 2.20 -0.37 -11.82
N SER A 222 3.07 0.37 -11.11
CA SER A 222 2.77 1.71 -10.64
C SER A 222 4.02 2.59 -10.52
N VAL A 223 3.80 3.90 -10.58
CA VAL A 223 4.82 4.93 -10.36
C VAL A 223 4.32 5.92 -9.32
N ILE A 224 5.17 6.26 -8.35
CA ILE A 224 4.82 7.20 -7.30
C ILE A 224 5.97 8.19 -7.14
N PHE A 225 5.68 9.48 -7.13
CA PHE A 225 6.68 10.50 -6.82
C PHE A 225 6.20 11.34 -5.65
N VAL A 226 7.09 11.64 -4.71
CA VAL A 226 6.80 12.48 -3.55
C VAL A 226 7.78 13.64 -3.52
N GLY A 227 7.28 14.86 -3.56
CA GLY A 227 8.09 16.08 -3.54
C GLY A 227 7.32 17.26 -3.00
N ARG A 228 8.00 18.40 -2.83
CA ARG A 228 7.32 19.62 -2.33
C ARG A 228 6.36 20.17 -3.40
N HIS A 229 6.82 20.15 -4.66
CA HIS A 229 6.08 20.57 -5.84
C HIS A 229 6.12 19.47 -6.91
N ILE A 230 5.47 19.70 -8.04
CA ILE A 230 5.56 18.86 -9.24
C ILE A 230 5.87 19.75 -10.43
N ARG A 231 6.75 19.27 -11.32
CA ARG A 231 6.99 19.90 -12.63
C ARG A 231 6.45 19.06 -13.77
N THR A 232 6.00 19.76 -14.80
CA THR A 232 5.45 19.19 -16.02
C THR A 232 6.14 19.80 -17.22
N VAL A 233 6.27 19.03 -18.30
CA VAL A 233 6.81 19.52 -19.58
C VAL A 233 5.71 19.91 -20.57
N SER A 234 4.47 19.53 -20.29
CA SER A 234 3.28 19.96 -21.03
C SER A 234 2.19 20.48 -20.10
N ALA A 235 1.13 21.04 -20.69
CA ALA A 235 0.02 21.60 -19.94
C ALA A 235 -0.75 20.51 -19.18
N VAL A 236 -1.20 20.83 -17.96
CA VAL A 236 -2.03 19.95 -17.12
C VAL A 236 -3.36 20.61 -16.78
N LYS A 237 -4.37 19.80 -16.42
CA LYS A 237 -5.73 20.28 -16.12
C LYS A 237 -5.97 20.36 -14.62
N ILE A 238 -5.77 21.53 -14.02
CA ILE A 238 -6.02 21.75 -12.59
C ILE A 238 -7.52 21.82 -12.30
N LYS A 239 -7.98 21.17 -11.23
CA LYS A 239 -9.39 21.21 -10.80
C LYS A 239 -9.71 22.54 -10.11
N CYS A 240 -10.79 23.18 -10.52
CA CYS A 240 -11.33 24.39 -9.89
C CYS A 240 -12.31 24.08 -8.73
N GLY A 241 -12.16 22.92 -8.11
CA GLY A 241 -12.96 22.50 -6.96
C GLY A 241 -12.52 21.13 -6.44
N PRO A 242 -12.93 20.77 -5.22
CA PRO A 242 -12.54 19.51 -4.59
C PRO A 242 -13.31 18.32 -5.13
N THR A 243 -12.69 17.15 -5.13
CA THR A 243 -13.35 15.88 -5.48
C THR A 243 -13.97 15.25 -4.24
N MET A 244 -15.30 15.23 -4.19
CA MET A 244 -16.06 14.82 -3.01
C MET A 244 -16.26 13.30 -2.99
N LEU A 245 -15.23 12.58 -2.54
CA LEU A 245 -15.25 11.12 -2.44
C LEU A 245 -15.77 10.63 -1.06
N PRO A 246 -16.40 9.44 -1.00
CA PRO A 246 -16.78 8.81 0.26
C PRO A 246 -15.55 8.42 1.09
N THR A 247 -14.45 8.06 0.43
CA THR A 247 -13.14 7.72 1.04
C THR A 247 -12.07 8.76 0.68
N PRO A 248 -10.95 8.86 1.43
CA PRO A 248 -9.80 9.64 0.99
C PRO A 248 -9.29 9.17 -0.38
N PRO A 249 -8.75 10.06 -1.24
CA PRO A 249 -8.19 9.67 -2.54
C PRO A 249 -7.17 8.53 -2.47
N LEU A 250 -6.21 8.62 -1.54
CA LEU A 250 -5.35 7.51 -1.18
C LEU A 250 -6.03 6.71 -0.07
N SER A 251 -6.71 5.62 -0.46
CA SER A 251 -7.53 4.80 0.44
C SER A 251 -6.82 3.58 1.03
N LYS A 252 -5.66 3.20 0.48
CA LYS A 252 -4.82 2.10 0.95
C LYS A 252 -3.39 2.57 1.16
N ASP A 253 -2.71 1.94 2.11
CA ASP A 253 -1.30 2.20 2.39
C ASP A 253 -0.43 1.82 1.19
N ASN A 254 0.23 2.81 0.60
CA ASN A 254 1.21 2.62 -0.48
C ASN A 254 2.64 2.43 0.08
N LYS A 255 2.79 2.12 1.36
CA LYS A 255 4.05 1.90 2.08
C LYS A 255 5.00 3.10 2.10
N ILE A 256 4.69 4.20 1.42
CA ILE A 256 5.57 5.37 1.36
C ILE A 256 5.38 6.21 2.61
N SER A 257 6.49 6.68 3.15
CA SER A 257 6.53 7.51 4.35
C SER A 257 7.32 8.77 4.08
N VAL A 258 7.00 9.82 4.82
CA VAL A 258 7.74 11.08 4.84
C VAL A 258 8.24 11.33 6.24
N THR A 259 9.34 12.04 6.34
CA THR A 259 9.90 12.47 7.62
C THR A 259 9.31 13.82 7.98
N LEU A 260 8.64 13.93 9.13
CA LEU A 260 8.18 15.21 9.67
C LEU A 260 9.01 15.57 10.89
N LEU A 261 9.26 16.86 11.09
CA LEU A 261 9.73 17.42 12.35
C LEU A 261 8.55 17.54 13.30
N GLU A 262 8.75 17.07 14.53
CA GLU A 262 7.78 17.26 15.60
C GLU A 262 7.67 18.74 15.99
N PRO A 263 6.50 19.16 16.50
CA PRO A 263 6.35 20.47 17.12
C PRO A 263 7.37 20.64 18.25
N PRO A 264 7.95 21.83 18.47
CA PRO A 264 8.81 22.08 19.62
C PRO A 264 7.98 22.06 20.92
N SER A 265 8.62 21.76 22.04
CA SER A 265 8.08 22.00 23.37
C SER A 265 8.17 23.48 23.74
N GLN A 266 7.38 23.88 24.73
CA GLN A 266 7.40 25.25 25.25
C GLN A 266 8.80 25.64 25.77
N GLU A 267 9.51 24.71 26.42
CA GLU A 267 10.87 24.95 26.90
C GLU A 267 11.85 25.23 25.75
N GLU A 268 11.77 24.50 24.64
CA GLU A 268 12.61 24.74 23.45
C GLU A 268 12.34 26.12 22.84
N VAL A 269 11.07 26.54 22.81
CA VAL A 269 10.68 27.88 22.35
C VAL A 269 11.21 28.97 23.28
N ASP A 270 11.07 28.79 24.59
CA ASP A 270 11.48 29.78 25.61
C ASP A 270 13.00 29.95 25.67
N THR A 271 13.75 28.85 25.48
CA THR A 271 15.22 28.83 25.53
C THR A 271 15.89 29.08 24.17
N LEU A 272 15.11 29.06 23.07
CA LEU A 272 15.60 29.06 21.70
C LEU A 272 16.55 27.91 21.37
N GLN A 273 16.49 26.81 22.13
CA GLN A 273 17.26 25.59 21.91
C GLN A 273 16.34 24.50 21.36
N PHE A 274 16.33 24.36 20.03
CA PHE A 274 15.42 23.43 19.35
C PHE A 274 16.06 22.08 19.07
N GLU A 275 15.42 21.01 19.53
CA GLU A 275 15.74 19.64 19.15
C GLU A 275 15.10 19.30 17.80
N TRP A 276 15.90 18.81 16.86
CA TRP A 276 15.43 18.38 15.54
C TRP A 276 14.85 16.96 15.59
N ASN A 277 13.80 16.80 16.40
CA ASN A 277 13.14 15.51 16.58
C ASN A 277 12.28 15.19 15.34
N THR A 278 12.69 14.16 14.60
CA THR A 278 12.01 13.74 13.38
C THR A 278 11.30 12.40 13.54
N GLN A 279 10.12 12.27 12.95
CA GLN A 279 9.36 11.02 12.88
C GLN A 279 9.07 10.64 11.43
N GLN A 280 9.24 9.35 11.08
CA GLN A 280 8.73 8.82 9.82
C GLN A 280 7.23 8.51 9.93
N ILE A 281 6.45 9.08 9.02
CA ILE A 281 4.99 9.00 9.01
C ILE A 281 4.55 8.47 7.64
N PRO A 282 3.75 7.39 7.58
CA PRO A 282 3.14 6.94 6.34
C PRO A 282 2.32 8.07 5.70
N LEU A 283 2.54 8.36 4.41
CA LEU A 283 1.79 9.41 3.69
C LEU A 283 0.28 9.19 3.78
N PHE A 284 -0.13 7.93 3.74
CA PHE A 284 -1.50 7.51 3.91
C PHE A 284 -2.17 8.01 5.20
N HIS A 285 -1.42 8.31 6.27
CA HIS A 285 -1.96 8.84 7.52
C HIS A 285 -2.16 10.36 7.53
N ILE A 286 -1.59 11.08 6.56
CA ILE A 286 -1.66 12.54 6.49
C ILE A 286 -2.95 12.95 5.75
N PRO A 287 -3.71 13.95 6.25
CA PRO A 287 -4.86 14.49 5.54
C PRO A 287 -4.50 14.93 4.12
N HIS A 288 -5.30 14.55 3.13
CA HIS A 288 -5.00 14.83 1.73
C HIS A 288 -6.24 14.94 0.86
N THR A 289 -6.06 15.52 -0.34
CA THR A 289 -7.07 15.63 -1.39
C THR A 289 -6.43 15.53 -2.79
N GLU A 290 -7.23 15.36 -3.83
CA GLU A 290 -6.77 15.31 -5.22
C GLU A 290 -6.77 16.71 -5.82
N LEU A 291 -5.62 17.18 -6.29
CA LEU A 291 -5.45 18.50 -6.90
C LEU A 291 -5.81 18.45 -8.40
N PHE A 292 -5.31 17.43 -9.11
CA PHE A 292 -5.66 17.18 -10.51
C PHE A 292 -5.37 15.75 -10.96
N ARG A 293 -5.85 15.41 -12.15
CA ARG A 293 -5.58 14.13 -12.81
C ARG A 293 -4.67 14.32 -14.01
N LEU A 294 -3.78 13.36 -14.17
CA LEU A 294 -2.94 13.17 -15.33
C LEU A 294 -3.69 12.30 -16.36
N GLU A 295 -3.05 12.06 -17.48
CA GLU A 295 -3.48 11.04 -18.45
C GLU A 295 -3.36 9.63 -17.84
N ALA A 296 -3.89 8.62 -18.52
CA ALA A 296 -3.78 7.20 -18.11
C ALA A 296 -4.19 6.91 -16.65
N GLU A 297 -5.24 7.58 -16.16
CA GLU A 297 -5.74 7.46 -14.78
C GLU A 297 -4.74 7.86 -13.68
N GLY A 298 -3.67 8.59 -14.01
CA GLY A 298 -2.76 9.14 -13.00
C GLY A 298 -3.40 10.29 -12.21
N SER A 299 -2.97 10.47 -10.96
CA SER A 299 -3.47 11.51 -10.06
C SER A 299 -2.34 12.27 -9.38
N VAL A 300 -2.58 13.56 -9.15
CA VAL A 300 -1.74 14.40 -8.31
C VAL A 300 -2.50 14.71 -7.03
N LEU A 301 -1.98 14.20 -5.92
CA LEU A 301 -2.51 14.41 -4.58
C LEU A 301 -1.69 15.48 -3.84
N ILE A 302 -2.36 16.21 -2.97
CA ILE A 302 -1.76 17.18 -2.06
C ILE A 302 -2.06 16.79 -0.62
N PHE A 303 -1.02 16.76 0.21
CA PHE A 303 -1.06 16.35 1.61
C PHE A 303 -0.77 17.53 2.52
N PHE A 304 -1.35 17.53 3.73
CA PHE A 304 -1.25 18.62 4.70
C PHE A 304 -0.65 18.13 6.04
N PRO A 305 0.69 18.03 6.13
CA PRO A 305 1.40 17.54 7.31
C PRO A 305 1.06 18.30 8.60
N ARG A 306 0.85 19.62 8.52
CA ARG A 306 0.50 20.44 9.69
C ARG A 306 -0.81 20.04 10.35
N MET A 307 -1.70 19.36 9.63
CA MET A 307 -2.98 18.86 10.13
C MET A 307 -2.92 17.40 10.63
N TYR A 308 -1.75 16.75 10.59
CA TYR A 308 -1.56 15.36 10.99
C TYR A 308 -2.00 15.10 12.44
N ARG A 309 -2.92 14.15 12.63
CA ARG A 309 -3.46 13.79 13.95
C ARG A 309 -4.13 12.41 13.99
N LYS A 310 -4.24 11.87 15.20
CA LYS A 310 -5.18 10.79 15.55
C LYS A 310 -6.50 11.35 16.09
N GLU A 311 -7.58 10.61 15.91
CA GLU A 311 -8.90 10.93 16.42
C GLU A 311 -9.28 10.05 17.62
N GLY A 312 -9.63 10.71 18.73
CA GLY A 312 -10.31 10.10 19.88
C GLY A 312 -9.57 8.96 20.58
N LYS A 313 -10.30 8.22 21.43
CA LYS A 313 -9.78 7.06 22.19
C LYS A 313 -9.37 5.88 21.29
N ASN A 314 -9.97 5.76 20.11
CA ASN A 314 -9.75 4.65 19.18
C ASN A 314 -8.50 4.84 18.29
N SER A 315 -7.76 5.94 18.43
CA SER A 315 -6.49 6.19 17.74
C SER A 315 -6.53 6.11 16.20
N SER A 316 -7.69 6.34 15.58
CA SER A 316 -7.81 6.30 14.11
C SER A 316 -7.24 7.56 13.47
N TRP A 317 -6.42 7.43 12.43
CA TRP A 317 -5.82 8.56 11.73
C TRP A 317 -6.84 9.37 10.94
N THR A 318 -6.87 10.69 11.13
CA THR A 318 -7.68 11.60 10.32
C THR A 318 -7.01 11.78 8.96
N ARG A 319 -7.53 11.12 7.93
CA ARG A 319 -6.97 11.11 6.56
C ARG A 319 -7.85 11.83 5.55
N LYS A 320 -9.16 11.87 5.81
CA LYS A 320 -10.16 12.54 4.98
C LYS A 320 -10.31 13.99 5.42
N LEU A 321 -10.24 14.92 4.48
CA LEU A 321 -10.64 16.30 4.73
C LEU A 321 -12.17 16.45 4.60
N PRO A 322 -12.85 17.10 5.57
CA PRO A 322 -14.25 17.46 5.43
C PRO A 322 -14.49 18.37 4.23
N ALA A 323 -15.72 18.34 3.71
CA ALA A 323 -16.14 19.16 2.58
C ALA A 323 -15.80 20.63 2.76
N GLN A 324 -16.10 21.19 3.94
CA GLN A 324 -15.92 22.62 4.21
C GLN A 324 -14.44 23.00 4.22
N ILE A 325 -13.56 22.13 4.74
CA ILE A 325 -12.11 22.36 4.73
C ILE A 325 -11.56 22.32 3.31
N GLN A 326 -12.03 21.36 2.50
CA GLN A 326 -11.66 21.30 1.09
C GLN A 326 -12.14 22.55 0.34
N ILE A 327 -13.40 22.95 0.49
CA ILE A 327 -13.93 24.17 -0.16
C ILE A 327 -13.10 25.39 0.24
N ARG A 328 -12.79 25.54 1.53
CA ARG A 328 -11.95 26.64 2.05
C ARG A 328 -10.55 26.65 1.45
N PHE A 329 -9.93 25.47 1.27
CA PHE A 329 -8.65 25.35 0.57
C PHE A 329 -8.73 25.85 -0.87
N TRP A 330 -9.79 25.47 -1.60
CA TRP A 330 -9.94 25.93 -2.98
C TRP A 330 -10.25 27.42 -3.10
N ASP A 331 -11.21 27.93 -2.32
CA ASP A 331 -11.66 29.33 -2.39
C ASP A 331 -10.57 30.32 -1.96
N ASN A 332 -9.75 29.97 -0.97
CA ASN A 332 -8.77 30.90 -0.41
C ASN A 332 -7.36 30.72 -0.97
N ILE A 333 -7.02 29.51 -1.44
CA ILE A 333 -5.65 29.18 -1.86
C ILE A 333 -5.59 28.84 -3.35
N VAL A 334 -6.30 27.80 -3.80
CA VAL A 334 -6.14 27.29 -5.18
C VAL A 334 -6.69 28.24 -6.23
N LEU A 335 -7.95 28.68 -6.10
CA LEU A 335 -8.58 29.54 -7.11
C LEU A 335 -7.90 30.92 -7.21
N PRO A 336 -7.57 31.60 -6.09
CA PRO A 336 -6.81 32.85 -6.17
C PRO A 336 -5.41 32.66 -6.77
N ALA A 337 -4.69 31.58 -6.41
CA ALA A 337 -3.38 31.29 -7.00
C ALA A 337 -3.47 31.02 -8.52
N LEU A 338 -4.54 30.35 -8.97
CA LEU A 338 -4.80 30.17 -10.40
C LEU A 338 -5.11 31.51 -11.10
N ALA A 339 -5.92 32.37 -10.50
CA ALA A 339 -6.25 33.67 -11.07
C ALA A 339 -5.01 34.57 -11.21
N GLU A 340 -4.12 34.58 -10.22
CA GLU A 340 -2.88 35.37 -10.24
C GLU A 340 -1.84 34.87 -11.24
N THR A 341 -1.91 33.59 -11.62
CA THR A 341 -0.95 32.95 -12.53
C THR A 341 -1.52 32.72 -13.92
N ALA A 342 -2.80 33.00 -14.11
CA ALA A 342 -3.47 32.96 -15.39
C ALA A 342 -2.82 33.96 -16.36
N SER A 343 -2.72 33.57 -17.63
CA SER A 343 -2.32 34.51 -18.69
C SER A 343 -3.35 35.64 -18.81
N PRO A 344 -2.95 36.86 -19.22
CA PRO A 344 -3.89 37.96 -19.41
C PRO A 344 -5.10 37.55 -20.26
N GLY A 345 -6.31 37.75 -19.74
CA GLY A 345 -7.56 37.38 -20.41
C GLY A 345 -7.98 35.92 -20.21
N SER A 346 -7.17 35.07 -19.58
CA SER A 346 -7.57 33.72 -19.16
C SER A 346 -8.10 33.67 -17.72
N ASP A 347 -7.80 34.70 -16.93
CA ASP A 347 -8.28 34.95 -15.57
C ASP A 347 -9.81 35.02 -15.50
N ILE A 348 -10.47 35.54 -16.55
CA ILE A 348 -11.95 35.57 -16.66
C ILE A 348 -12.59 34.17 -16.65
N TYR A 349 -11.80 33.14 -17.00
CA TYR A 349 -12.27 31.76 -16.98
C TYR A 349 -12.01 31.09 -15.63
N VAL A 350 -11.23 31.69 -14.73
CA VAL A 350 -11.03 31.18 -13.38
C VAL A 350 -12.28 31.46 -12.54
N PRO A 351 -12.93 30.43 -11.96
CA PRO A 351 -14.03 30.68 -11.03
C PRO A 351 -13.54 31.42 -9.79
N THR A 352 -14.34 32.35 -9.29
CA THR A 352 -14.06 33.08 -8.04
C THR A 352 -14.34 32.25 -6.80
N SER A 353 -15.18 31.22 -6.92
CA SER A 353 -15.46 30.24 -5.86
C SER A 353 -15.72 28.84 -6.41
N VAL A 354 -15.63 27.84 -5.54
CA VAL A 354 -16.01 26.45 -5.83
C VAL A 354 -17.47 26.37 -6.27
N GLU A 355 -18.36 27.12 -5.63
CA GLU A 355 -19.78 27.17 -5.99
C GLU A 355 -19.96 27.67 -7.44
N GLU A 356 -19.25 28.74 -7.81
CA GLU A 356 -19.26 29.23 -9.19
C GLU A 356 -18.68 28.20 -10.15
N GLY A 357 -17.59 27.53 -9.78
CA GLY A 357 -16.95 26.48 -10.57
C GLY A 357 -17.88 25.29 -10.82
N GLN A 358 -18.58 24.83 -9.79
CA GLN A 358 -19.59 23.77 -9.89
C GLN A 358 -20.78 24.19 -10.75
N ARG A 359 -21.25 25.44 -10.61
CA ARG A 359 -22.32 25.99 -11.46
C ARG A 359 -21.91 26.02 -12.94
N LYS A 360 -20.69 26.47 -13.25
CA LYS A 360 -20.14 26.50 -14.61
C LYS A 360 -19.94 25.09 -15.20
N ALA A 361 -19.70 24.08 -14.36
CA ALA A 361 -19.53 22.68 -14.79
C ALA A 361 -20.87 21.95 -15.07
N LYS A 362 -22.02 22.49 -14.62
CA LYS A 362 -23.36 21.88 -14.79
C LYS A 362 -24.00 22.11 -16.16
N ALA A 363 -23.40 22.93 -17.03
CA ALA A 363 -23.91 23.21 -18.36
C ALA A 363 -23.68 22.02 -19.32
N GLY A 364 -24.46 20.93 -19.16
CA GLY A 364 -24.40 19.78 -20.09
C GLY A 364 -25.26 18.57 -19.73
N THR A 365 -25.60 18.33 -18.46
CA THR A 365 -26.43 17.17 -18.06
C THR A 365 -27.37 17.57 -16.92
N GLY A 366 -28.68 17.46 -17.14
CA GLY A 366 -29.76 17.91 -16.25
C GLY A 366 -29.88 17.21 -14.88
N THR A 367 -28.93 16.34 -14.53
CA THR A 367 -28.83 15.71 -13.20
C THR A 367 -27.45 16.02 -12.61
N GLY A 368 -27.44 16.82 -11.55
CA GLY A 368 -26.23 17.40 -10.97
C GLY A 368 -25.33 16.34 -10.30
N ASN A 369 -24.27 15.92 -11.00
CA ASN A 369 -23.18 15.22 -10.35
C ASN A 369 -22.34 16.23 -9.56
N LEU A 370 -22.33 16.13 -8.22
CA LEU A 370 -21.49 16.94 -7.32
C LEU A 370 -19.98 16.79 -7.60
N ASN A 371 -19.59 15.77 -8.38
CA ASN A 371 -18.22 15.54 -8.83
C ASN A 371 -17.89 16.16 -10.20
N SER A 372 -18.85 16.81 -10.88
CA SER A 372 -18.55 17.58 -12.09
C SER A 372 -17.86 18.88 -11.71
N ILE A 373 -16.55 18.92 -11.89
CA ILE A 373 -15.69 20.04 -11.48
C ILE A 373 -15.05 20.62 -12.74
N LYS A 374 -15.18 21.94 -12.91
CA LYS A 374 -14.48 22.65 -13.98
C LYS A 374 -12.97 22.44 -13.83
N THR A 375 -12.29 22.18 -14.94
CA THR A 375 -10.82 22.14 -14.97
C THR A 375 -10.27 23.29 -15.81
N LEU A 376 -9.05 23.71 -15.50
CA LEU A 376 -8.32 24.72 -16.26
C LEU A 376 -6.99 24.17 -16.72
N SER A 377 -6.66 24.42 -17.99
CA SER A 377 -5.37 24.07 -18.55
C SER A 377 -4.32 25.07 -18.06
N VAL A 378 -3.28 24.57 -17.40
CA VAL A 378 -2.17 25.34 -16.86
C VAL A 378 -0.88 24.89 -17.55
N GLN A 379 -0.17 25.84 -18.15
CA GLN A 379 1.10 25.61 -18.83
C GLN A 379 2.23 25.37 -17.82
N PRO A 380 3.30 24.63 -18.16
CA PRO A 380 4.45 24.37 -17.29
C PRO A 380 4.96 25.59 -16.52
N ALA A 381 5.24 26.68 -17.22
CA ALA A 381 5.79 27.91 -16.62
C ALA A 381 4.84 28.61 -15.63
N HIS A 382 3.52 28.34 -15.72
CA HIS A 382 2.53 28.86 -14.78
C HIS A 382 2.30 27.90 -13.61
N LEU A 383 2.53 26.60 -13.79
CA LEU A 383 2.39 25.61 -12.72
C LEU A 383 3.38 25.86 -11.57
N GLU A 384 4.63 26.19 -11.89
CA GLU A 384 5.63 26.54 -10.85
C GLU A 384 5.20 27.77 -10.06
N LYS A 385 4.84 28.85 -10.77
CA LYS A 385 4.33 30.08 -10.14
C LYS A 385 3.07 29.83 -9.33
N PHE A 386 2.23 28.90 -9.76
CA PHE A 386 0.99 28.55 -9.07
C PHE A 386 1.29 27.97 -7.68
N PHE A 387 2.26 27.06 -7.56
CA PHE A 387 2.69 26.57 -6.24
C PHE A 387 3.30 27.68 -5.38
N ASP A 388 4.12 28.56 -5.94
CA ASP A 388 4.68 29.72 -5.21
C ASP A 388 3.58 30.66 -4.68
N ARG A 389 2.54 30.89 -5.49
CA ARG A 389 1.37 31.70 -5.08
C ARG A 389 0.53 31.01 -4.02
N MET A 390 0.35 29.70 -4.09
CA MET A 390 -0.30 28.96 -3.01
C MET A 390 0.45 29.12 -1.69
N GLU A 391 1.77 28.97 -1.68
CA GLU A 391 2.60 29.16 -0.48
C GLU A 391 2.49 30.60 0.06
N SER A 392 2.55 31.59 -0.83
CA SER A 392 2.40 33.01 -0.47
C SER A 392 1.04 33.31 0.15
N ARG A 393 -0.05 32.76 -0.42
CA ARG A 393 -1.42 32.91 0.09
C ARG A 393 -1.59 32.25 1.45
N ILE A 394 -1.02 31.06 1.64
CA ILE A 394 -1.02 30.39 2.94
C ILE A 394 -0.29 31.24 3.98
N ALA A 395 0.91 31.74 3.66
CA ALA A 395 1.68 32.57 4.58
C ALA A 395 0.94 33.86 4.96
N ALA A 396 0.30 34.53 3.99
CA ALA A 396 -0.46 35.76 4.22
C ALA A 396 -1.74 35.52 5.05
N GLY A 397 -2.44 34.40 4.85
CA GLY A 397 -3.66 34.08 5.57
C GLY A 397 -3.46 33.34 6.90
N ALA A 398 -2.23 32.89 7.20
CA ALA A 398 -1.94 32.05 8.36
C ALA A 398 -2.21 32.74 9.71
N SER A 399 -2.06 34.07 9.79
CA SER A 399 -2.35 34.85 11.01
C SER A 399 -3.84 35.02 11.26
N ASP A 400 -4.63 35.11 10.19
CA ASP A 400 -6.03 35.51 10.25
C ASP A 400 -6.96 34.29 10.34
N ASP A 401 -6.51 33.15 9.83
CA ASP A 401 -7.28 31.93 9.74
C ASP A 401 -6.45 30.70 10.13
N PRO A 402 -6.68 30.11 11.32
CA PRO A 402 -5.98 28.93 11.79
C PRO A 402 -6.09 27.70 10.86
N VAL A 403 -7.16 27.63 10.05
CA VAL A 403 -7.32 26.56 9.05
C VAL A 403 -6.38 26.77 7.87
N ILE A 404 -6.22 28.02 7.41
CA ILE A 404 -5.27 28.35 6.33
C ILE A 404 -3.84 27.98 6.75
N SER A 405 -3.45 28.30 7.98
CA SER A 405 -2.14 27.93 8.52
C SER A 405 -1.89 26.41 8.45
N GLY A 406 -2.93 25.60 8.65
CA GLY A 406 -2.86 24.14 8.53
C GLY A 406 -2.57 23.62 7.12
N PHE A 407 -2.79 24.41 6.06
CA PHE A 407 -2.44 24.01 4.69
C PHE A 407 -0.96 24.21 4.37
N GLY A 408 -0.20 24.87 5.25
CA GLY A 408 1.23 25.06 5.09
C GLY A 408 2.02 23.75 5.07
N SER A 409 3.25 23.82 4.57
CA SER A 409 4.14 22.66 4.45
C SER A 409 3.54 21.53 3.62
N PHE A 410 2.70 21.84 2.63
CA PHE A 410 2.05 20.82 1.84
C PHE A 410 3.08 19.99 1.04
N ILE A 411 2.71 18.76 0.76
CA ILE A 411 3.51 17.81 -0.04
C ILE A 411 2.67 17.43 -1.25
N CYS A 412 3.30 17.35 -2.41
CA CYS A 412 2.68 16.80 -3.60
C CYS A 412 3.11 15.35 -3.83
N MET A 413 2.15 14.51 -4.24
CA MET A 413 2.42 13.16 -4.69
C MET A 413 1.83 12.95 -6.08
N VAL A 414 2.62 12.41 -7.00
CA VAL A 414 2.12 11.80 -8.23
C VAL A 414 1.85 10.33 -7.96
N GLU A 415 0.70 9.82 -8.37
CA GLU A 415 0.38 8.39 -8.35
C GLU A 415 -0.11 7.97 -9.74
N GLY A 416 0.68 7.15 -10.43
CA GLY A 416 0.31 6.51 -11.68
C GLY A 416 0.05 5.03 -11.44
N LYS A 417 -1.19 4.58 -11.60
CA LYS A 417 -1.62 3.18 -11.39
C LYS A 417 -2.31 2.66 -12.64
N GLY A 418 -2.41 1.32 -12.75
CA GLY A 418 -3.14 0.69 -13.86
C GLY A 418 -2.40 0.75 -15.19
N ILE A 419 -1.08 0.98 -15.15
CA ILE A 419 -0.23 1.15 -16.33
C ILE A 419 0.44 -0.15 -16.80
N LYS A 420 0.25 -1.25 -16.05
CA LYS A 420 0.81 -2.59 -16.35
C LYS A 420 0.62 -3.03 -17.81
N GLY A 421 -0.57 -2.79 -18.36
CA GLY A 421 -0.90 -3.17 -19.74
C GLY A 421 -0.12 -2.38 -20.78
N SER A 422 0.27 -1.14 -20.48
CA SER A 422 0.96 -0.23 -21.41
C SER A 422 2.48 -0.29 -21.26
N THR A 423 3.00 -0.83 -20.16
CA THR A 423 4.44 -0.89 -19.85
C THR A 423 5.04 -2.29 -20.02
N HIS A 424 4.21 -3.30 -20.31
CA HIS A 424 4.69 -4.67 -20.44
C HIS A 424 5.69 -4.86 -21.59
N THR A 425 6.69 -5.70 -21.32
CA THR A 425 7.74 -6.10 -22.25
C THR A 425 8.00 -7.58 -22.06
N VAL A 426 7.89 -8.34 -23.15
CA VAL A 426 8.31 -9.75 -23.18
C VAL A 426 9.83 -9.75 -23.28
N VAL A 427 10.49 -10.56 -22.46
CA VAL A 427 11.94 -10.69 -22.47
C VAL A 427 12.29 -11.90 -23.33
N GLU A 428 12.80 -11.63 -24.52
CA GLU A 428 13.30 -12.65 -25.44
C GLU A 428 14.83 -12.74 -25.36
N ASP A 429 15.47 -11.60 -25.07
CA ASP A 429 16.91 -11.44 -24.88
C ASP A 429 17.21 -10.26 -23.92
N ASP A 430 18.49 -10.03 -23.63
CA ASP A 430 18.93 -8.93 -22.77
C ASP A 430 18.62 -7.54 -23.37
N ASP A 431 18.61 -7.43 -24.70
CA ASP A 431 18.36 -6.18 -25.43
C ASP A 431 16.88 -5.75 -25.36
N SER A 432 15.97 -6.70 -25.15
CA SER A 432 14.53 -6.49 -24.97
C SER A 432 14.22 -5.51 -23.83
N LEU A 433 15.11 -5.41 -22.84
CA LEU A 433 14.97 -4.52 -21.67
C LEU A 433 15.67 -3.17 -21.84
N LEU A 434 16.29 -2.91 -23.00
CA LEU A 434 17.02 -1.68 -23.29
C LEU A 434 16.24 -0.76 -24.24
N GLY A 435 16.65 0.52 -24.26
CA GLY A 435 16.10 1.52 -25.18
C GLY A 435 14.61 1.85 -24.97
N GLU A 436 13.95 2.22 -26.06
CA GLU A 436 12.56 2.71 -26.07
C GLU A 436 11.52 1.63 -25.76
N ASN A 437 11.87 0.36 -25.97
CA ASN A 437 10.98 -0.77 -25.68
C ASN A 437 10.99 -1.19 -24.22
N SER A 438 11.93 -0.68 -23.43
CA SER A 438 12.03 -0.99 -22.00
C SER A 438 10.77 -0.56 -21.24
N PRO A 439 10.39 -1.27 -20.15
CA PRO A 439 9.23 -0.92 -19.33
C PRO A 439 9.27 0.53 -18.79
N LEU A 440 10.48 1.02 -18.45
CA LEU A 440 10.67 2.39 -17.97
C LEU A 440 10.50 3.42 -19.08
N ALA A 441 10.99 3.16 -20.30
CA ALA A 441 10.76 4.07 -21.43
C ALA A 441 9.27 4.13 -21.77
N LYS A 442 8.59 2.98 -21.84
CA LYS A 442 7.13 2.93 -22.03
C LYS A 442 6.38 3.68 -20.93
N MET A 443 6.75 3.53 -19.66
CA MET A 443 6.16 4.30 -18.55
C MET A 443 6.26 5.82 -18.79
N LYS A 444 7.40 6.31 -19.29
CA LYS A 444 7.57 7.73 -19.61
C LYS A 444 6.63 8.20 -20.72
N THR A 445 6.34 7.35 -21.70
CA THR A 445 5.37 7.65 -22.77
C THR A 445 3.91 7.62 -22.28
N VAL A 446 3.61 6.89 -21.21
CA VAL A 446 2.27 6.84 -20.60
C VAL A 446 1.94 8.15 -19.87
N PHE A 447 2.94 8.81 -19.26
CA PHE A 447 2.78 10.14 -18.69
C PHE A 447 3.74 11.14 -19.34
N PRO A 448 3.49 11.54 -20.60
CA PRO A 448 4.40 12.40 -21.35
C PRO A 448 4.47 13.82 -20.77
N GLN A 449 3.47 14.20 -19.99
CA GLN A 449 3.39 15.51 -19.34
C GLN A 449 4.32 15.69 -18.15
N LEU A 450 4.85 14.61 -17.56
CA LEU A 450 5.69 14.70 -16.37
C LEU A 450 7.14 15.05 -16.74
N ASP A 451 7.76 15.90 -15.91
CA ASP A 451 9.19 16.17 -16.03
C ASP A 451 10.00 15.06 -15.35
N TRP A 452 10.30 14.02 -16.12
CA TRP A 452 11.02 12.84 -15.62
C TRP A 452 12.46 13.13 -15.20
N GLU A 453 13.14 14.07 -15.84
CA GLU A 453 14.50 14.48 -15.44
C GLU A 453 14.45 15.15 -14.06
N TRP A 454 13.47 16.03 -13.85
CA TRP A 454 13.26 16.65 -12.56
C TRP A 454 12.85 15.64 -11.48
N MET A 455 11.95 14.70 -11.77
CA MET A 455 11.48 13.69 -10.80
C MET A 455 12.55 12.65 -10.43
N THR A 456 13.45 12.30 -11.34
CA THR A 456 14.55 11.37 -11.06
C THR A 456 15.69 12.01 -10.27
N ASN A 457 15.76 13.35 -10.25
CA ASN A 457 16.69 14.07 -9.40
C ASN A 457 16.22 14.07 -7.94
N ARG A 458 16.92 13.28 -7.12
CA ARG A 458 16.62 13.07 -5.70
C ARG A 458 16.75 14.29 -4.78
N ARG A 459 17.13 15.46 -5.31
CA ARG A 459 17.04 16.75 -4.60
C ARG A 459 15.63 17.33 -4.60
N ASN A 460 14.81 16.92 -5.56
CA ASN A 460 13.48 17.47 -5.79
C ASN A 460 12.37 16.66 -5.10
N GLY A 461 12.66 15.42 -4.75
CA GLY A 461 11.74 14.46 -4.16
C GLY A 461 12.31 13.05 -4.22
N GLU A 462 11.47 12.05 -3.99
CA GLU A 462 11.82 10.65 -4.19
C GLU A 462 10.81 10.00 -5.15
N LEU A 463 11.33 9.32 -6.17
CA LEU A 463 10.57 8.54 -7.13
C LEU A 463 10.60 7.06 -6.72
N TYR A 464 9.44 6.42 -6.75
CA TYR A 464 9.25 5.01 -6.50
C TYR A 464 8.62 4.35 -7.72
N VAL A 465 9.09 3.15 -8.06
CA VAL A 465 8.57 2.37 -9.18
C VAL A 465 8.29 0.96 -8.70
N ASP A 466 7.09 0.47 -8.99
CA ASP A 466 6.75 -0.94 -8.79
C ASP A 466 7.10 -1.72 -10.05
N LEU A 467 8.26 -2.37 -10.03
CA LEU A 467 8.74 -3.22 -11.13
C LEU A 467 8.26 -4.65 -10.90
N ALA A 468 7.55 -5.20 -11.87
CA ALA A 468 6.97 -6.53 -11.79
C ALA A 468 7.59 -7.50 -12.80
N PHE A 469 7.82 -8.71 -12.32
CA PHE A 469 8.32 -9.85 -13.07
C PHE A 469 7.22 -10.90 -13.13
N SER A 470 6.83 -11.30 -14.33
CA SER A 470 5.76 -12.29 -14.52
C SER A 470 6.26 -13.47 -15.35
N PHE A 471 5.98 -14.68 -14.89
CA PHE A 471 6.32 -15.94 -15.56
C PHE A 471 5.02 -16.60 -15.99
N ASN A 472 4.75 -16.63 -17.29
CA ASN A 472 3.47 -17.08 -17.82
C ASN A 472 3.65 -18.31 -18.72
N PRO A 473 2.94 -19.43 -18.45
CA PRO A 473 2.88 -20.51 -19.41
C PRO A 473 2.31 -20.01 -20.75
N ASP A 474 2.84 -20.55 -21.84
CA ASP A 474 2.41 -20.23 -23.20
C ASP A 474 0.90 -20.51 -23.33
N TYR A 475 0.14 -19.45 -23.62
CA TYR A 475 -1.31 -19.51 -23.79
C TYR A 475 -1.72 -19.81 -25.24
N LEU A 476 -0.78 -19.74 -26.19
CA LEU A 476 -0.99 -20.04 -27.61
C LEU A 476 -0.87 -21.54 -27.90
N LYS A 477 0.03 -22.22 -27.18
CA LYS A 477 0.01 -23.69 -27.05
C LYS A 477 -1.16 -24.07 -26.16
N LYS A 478 -2.39 -24.00 -26.71
CA LYS A 478 -3.65 -24.32 -26.02
C LYS A 478 -3.56 -25.68 -25.33
N GLU A 479 -3.20 -25.66 -24.06
CA GLU A 479 -3.25 -26.83 -23.21
C GLU A 479 -4.73 -27.17 -22.98
N PRO A 480 -5.20 -28.39 -23.29
CA PRO A 480 -6.63 -28.74 -23.28
C PRO A 480 -7.34 -28.41 -21.96
N ASN A 481 -6.58 -28.40 -20.86
CA ASN A 481 -7.09 -28.17 -19.50
C ASN A 481 -6.56 -26.86 -18.85
N GLY A 482 -5.73 -26.09 -19.56
CA GLY A 482 -5.01 -24.94 -18.98
C GLY A 482 -3.96 -25.35 -17.93
N VAL A 483 -3.03 -24.45 -17.63
CA VAL A 483 -1.98 -24.65 -16.60
C VAL A 483 -1.93 -23.44 -15.68
N ALA A 484 -1.81 -23.66 -14.37
CA ALA A 484 -1.64 -22.60 -13.38
C ALA A 484 -0.27 -22.70 -12.72
N GLY A 485 0.53 -21.64 -12.83
CA GLY A 485 1.75 -21.46 -12.06
C GLY A 485 1.43 -21.09 -10.62
N LEU A 486 2.17 -21.68 -9.68
CA LEU A 486 2.02 -21.43 -8.26
C LEU A 486 3.39 -21.21 -7.62
N TRP A 487 3.52 -20.18 -6.78
CA TRP A 487 4.72 -20.01 -5.96
C TRP A 487 4.74 -21.01 -4.82
N ARG A 488 5.82 -21.77 -4.71
CA ARG A 488 6.16 -22.54 -3.50
C ARG A 488 6.52 -21.56 -2.38
N LEU A 489 5.74 -21.54 -1.31
CA LEU A 489 5.90 -20.60 -0.19
C LEU A 489 7.22 -20.80 0.55
N LYS A 490 7.70 -22.05 0.67
CA LYS A 490 9.03 -22.35 1.22
C LYS A 490 10.15 -21.68 0.42
N ALA A 491 10.11 -21.78 -0.90
CA ALA A 491 11.10 -21.18 -1.79
C ALA A 491 10.98 -19.64 -1.79
N ALA A 492 9.76 -19.12 -1.78
CA ALA A 492 9.49 -17.69 -1.68
C ALA A 492 10.02 -17.10 -0.36
N GLU A 493 9.76 -17.74 0.79
CA GLU A 493 10.24 -17.29 2.09
C GLU A 493 11.77 -17.34 2.18
N ALA A 494 12.39 -18.41 1.68
CA ALA A 494 13.84 -18.52 1.63
C ALA A 494 14.45 -17.43 0.74
N SER A 495 13.85 -17.17 -0.44
CA SER A 495 14.24 -16.09 -1.35
C SER A 495 14.14 -14.72 -0.68
N MET A 496 13.05 -14.44 0.04
CA MET A 496 12.89 -13.21 0.82
C MET A 496 13.97 -13.08 1.91
N GLY A 497 14.29 -14.18 2.61
CA GLY A 497 15.38 -14.24 3.58
C GLY A 497 16.75 -13.91 2.97
N ALA A 498 17.08 -14.53 1.83
CA ALA A 498 18.33 -14.31 1.11
C ALA A 498 18.46 -12.88 0.58
N CYS A 499 17.36 -12.27 0.11
CA CYS A 499 17.33 -10.87 -0.28
C CYS A 499 17.42 -9.89 0.91
N GLY A 500 17.15 -10.36 2.14
CA GLY A 500 17.17 -9.56 3.37
C GLY A 500 15.86 -8.86 3.73
N PHE A 501 14.73 -9.38 3.25
CA PHE A 501 13.40 -8.93 3.68
C PHE A 501 13.05 -9.48 5.06
N ARG A 502 12.10 -8.81 5.72
CA ARG A 502 11.49 -9.30 6.96
C ARG A 502 10.67 -10.57 6.70
N LEU A 503 10.15 -11.19 7.77
CA LEU A 503 9.24 -12.34 7.66
C LEU A 503 8.06 -12.00 6.74
N GLY A 504 7.79 -12.88 5.77
CA GLY A 504 6.70 -12.69 4.81
C GLY A 504 5.33 -12.77 5.47
N VAL A 505 4.45 -11.85 5.11
CA VAL A 505 3.01 -11.97 5.37
C VAL A 505 2.41 -12.80 4.24
N LEU A 506 1.81 -13.94 4.58
CA LEU A 506 1.21 -14.83 3.59
C LEU A 506 -0.13 -14.31 3.09
N HIS A 507 -0.34 -14.48 1.80
CA HIS A 507 -1.62 -14.35 1.12
C HIS A 507 -1.93 -15.72 0.51
N ASN A 508 -2.42 -16.64 1.33
CA ASN A 508 -2.72 -18.00 0.87
C ASN A 508 -3.94 -18.02 -0.06
N THR A 509 -3.99 -19.02 -0.92
CA THR A 509 -5.15 -19.28 -1.78
C THR A 509 -6.14 -20.17 -1.02
N ASN A 510 -6.50 -19.81 0.23
CA ASN A 510 -7.44 -20.46 1.17
C ASN A 510 -7.46 -22.01 1.36
N THR A 511 -6.72 -22.81 0.59
CA THR A 511 -6.73 -24.28 0.67
C THR A 511 -5.35 -24.90 0.42
N LEU A 512 -4.33 -24.10 0.07
CA LEU A 512 -2.99 -24.58 -0.26
C LEU A 512 -2.00 -24.09 0.80
N ASN A 513 -1.51 -25.02 1.63
CA ASN A 513 -0.62 -24.69 2.75
C ASN A 513 0.78 -24.26 2.30
N ASP A 514 1.27 -24.84 1.20
CA ASP A 514 2.64 -24.63 0.70
C ASP A 514 2.70 -23.78 -0.58
N PHE A 515 1.55 -23.31 -1.08
CA PHE A 515 1.47 -22.51 -2.31
C PHE A 515 0.62 -21.26 -2.12
N GLY A 516 1.07 -20.12 -2.67
CA GLY A 516 0.31 -18.87 -2.54
C GLY A 516 1.13 -17.62 -2.80
N GLY A 517 0.61 -16.49 -2.32
CA GLY A 517 1.33 -15.22 -2.35
C GLY A 517 1.99 -14.88 -1.02
N MET A 518 2.94 -13.96 -1.07
CA MET A 518 3.68 -13.47 0.08
C MET A 518 4.09 -12.03 -0.13
N GLN A 519 4.02 -11.21 0.92
CA GLN A 519 4.49 -9.83 0.89
C GLN A 519 5.44 -9.57 2.07
N ALA A 520 6.55 -8.88 1.81
CA ALA A 520 7.45 -8.44 2.88
C ALA A 520 8.05 -7.06 2.59
N ASP A 521 8.27 -6.30 3.65
CA ASP A 521 9.09 -5.10 3.63
C ASP A 521 10.57 -5.47 3.82
N MET A 522 11.46 -4.72 3.16
CA MET A 522 12.90 -4.88 3.31
C MET A 522 13.32 -4.63 4.76
N SER A 523 14.26 -5.41 5.27
CA SER A 523 14.73 -5.21 6.64
C SER A 523 15.36 -3.82 6.81
N THR A 524 15.09 -3.20 7.96
CA THR A 524 15.75 -1.97 8.40
C THR A 524 17.11 -2.25 9.06
N GLU A 525 17.42 -3.53 9.30
CA GLU A 525 18.71 -3.93 9.86
C GLU A 525 19.85 -3.48 8.94
N LYS A 526 20.90 -2.88 9.53
CA LYS A 526 22.06 -2.34 8.81
C LYS A 526 21.70 -1.35 7.68
N ASN A 527 20.55 -0.68 7.81
CA ASN A 527 19.99 0.26 6.82
C ASN A 527 19.81 -0.37 5.42
N ARG A 528 19.47 -1.66 5.34
CA ARG A 528 19.43 -2.40 4.06
C ARG A 528 18.49 -1.74 3.06
N MET A 529 17.24 -1.45 3.42
CA MET A 529 16.28 -0.75 2.55
C MET A 529 16.86 0.55 1.98
N GLN A 530 17.44 1.39 2.83
CA GLN A 530 17.98 2.69 2.40
C GLN A 530 19.18 2.54 1.47
N ARG A 531 19.87 1.40 1.52
CA ARG A 531 21.09 1.14 0.76
C ARG A 531 20.83 0.39 -0.54
N SER A 532 19.95 -0.61 -0.53
CA SER A 532 19.57 -1.39 -1.70
C SER A 532 18.61 -0.61 -2.60
N GLN A 533 17.86 0.35 -2.04
CA GLN A 533 16.76 1.05 -2.73
C GLN A 533 15.69 0.06 -3.19
N VAL A 534 15.49 -1.00 -2.40
CA VAL A 534 14.40 -1.95 -2.57
C VAL A 534 13.63 -1.92 -1.27
N LYS A 535 12.36 -1.55 -1.34
CA LYS A 535 11.54 -1.21 -0.20
C LYS A 535 10.65 -2.36 0.24
N SER A 536 9.95 -2.99 -0.70
CA SER A 536 9.04 -4.09 -0.43
C SER A 536 8.97 -5.01 -1.64
N ARG A 537 8.60 -6.27 -1.40
CA ARG A 537 8.40 -7.28 -2.42
C ARG A 537 7.04 -7.95 -2.22
N ILE A 538 6.33 -8.23 -3.30
CA ILE A 538 5.04 -8.92 -3.32
C ILE A 538 5.08 -10.01 -4.37
N MET A 539 4.88 -11.25 -3.96
CA MET A 539 4.76 -12.41 -4.83
C MET A 539 3.31 -12.91 -4.79
N TYR A 540 2.73 -13.25 -5.94
CA TYR A 540 1.41 -13.85 -5.98
C TYR A 540 1.16 -14.64 -7.28
N ASN A 541 0.16 -15.51 -7.23
CA ASN A 541 -0.25 -16.33 -8.37
C ASN A 541 -1.24 -15.54 -9.24
N LEU A 542 -1.06 -15.51 -10.56
CA LEU A 542 -1.92 -14.71 -11.45
C LEU A 542 -3.34 -15.30 -11.59
N LEU A 543 -3.54 -16.56 -11.21
CA LEU A 543 -4.86 -17.18 -11.04
C LEU A 543 -5.77 -16.30 -10.17
N TYR A 544 -5.17 -15.58 -9.22
CA TYR A 544 -5.87 -14.68 -8.33
C TYR A 544 -6.49 -13.46 -9.01
N GLU A 545 -5.88 -12.95 -10.09
CA GLU A 545 -6.40 -11.80 -10.85
C GLU A 545 -7.72 -12.16 -11.55
N ALA A 546 -7.92 -13.43 -11.91
CA ALA A 546 -9.17 -13.89 -12.50
C ALA A 546 -10.35 -13.79 -11.50
N ALA A 547 -10.12 -14.08 -10.22
CA ALA A 547 -11.17 -14.10 -9.20
C ALA A 547 -11.39 -12.74 -8.49
N ARG A 548 -10.74 -11.66 -8.95
CA ARG A 548 -10.81 -10.34 -8.29
C ARG A 548 -11.61 -9.31 -9.10
N PRO A 549 -12.62 -8.66 -8.49
CA PRO A 549 -13.21 -7.45 -9.06
C PRO A 549 -12.24 -6.26 -8.99
N LYS A 550 -12.47 -5.25 -9.85
CA LYS A 550 -11.63 -4.01 -9.98
C LYS A 550 -11.36 -3.30 -8.65
N ALA A 551 -12.23 -3.44 -7.66
CA ALA A 551 -12.08 -2.83 -6.33
C ALA A 551 -11.04 -3.53 -5.42
N ASN A 552 -10.42 -4.63 -5.86
CA ASN A 552 -9.45 -5.40 -5.09
C ASN A 552 -10.00 -5.90 -3.74
N HIS A 553 -11.33 -6.06 -3.62
CA HIS A 553 -11.93 -6.86 -2.56
C HIS A 553 -11.82 -8.32 -2.99
N ALA A 554 -11.20 -9.14 -2.15
CA ALA A 554 -11.16 -10.55 -2.44
C ALA A 554 -12.59 -11.10 -2.30
N LEU A 555 -13.09 -11.82 -3.32
CA LEU A 555 -14.25 -12.71 -3.18
C LEU A 555 -13.82 -13.95 -2.38
N ILE A 556 -13.23 -13.72 -1.22
CA ILE A 556 -12.81 -14.73 -0.27
C ILE A 556 -13.92 -14.80 0.75
N VAL A 557 -14.61 -15.92 0.76
CA VAL A 557 -15.50 -16.28 1.85
C VAL A 557 -14.67 -16.34 3.12
N ASP A 558 -15.11 -15.64 4.16
CA ASP A 558 -14.55 -15.76 5.49
C ASP A 558 -14.64 -17.22 5.97
N VAL A 559 -13.63 -17.71 6.69
CA VAL A 559 -13.55 -19.14 7.09
C VAL A 559 -14.72 -19.52 7.98
N GLU A 560 -15.15 -18.64 8.89
CA GLU A 560 -16.31 -18.88 9.74
C GLU A 560 -17.59 -18.94 8.90
N SER A 561 -17.77 -18.00 7.98
CA SER A 561 -18.92 -18.02 7.04
C SER A 561 -18.94 -19.23 6.11
N ALA A 562 -17.76 -19.72 5.69
CA ALA A 562 -17.62 -20.93 4.90
C ALA A 562 -17.99 -22.19 5.71
N MET A 563 -17.49 -22.30 6.94
CA MET A 563 -17.77 -23.41 7.86
C MET A 563 -19.23 -23.44 8.31
N MET A 564 -19.86 -22.27 8.45
CA MET A 564 -21.27 -22.13 8.84
C MET A 564 -22.24 -22.25 7.66
N GLY A 565 -21.74 -22.29 6.42
CA GLY A 565 -22.58 -22.39 5.22
C GLY A 565 -23.51 -21.19 5.02
N ASP A 566 -23.06 -19.97 5.31
CA ASP A 566 -23.89 -18.78 5.16
C ASP A 566 -24.34 -18.57 3.69
N ILE A 567 -25.54 -17.99 3.50
CA ILE A 567 -26.11 -17.72 2.17
C ILE A 567 -25.17 -16.83 1.35
N THR A 568 -24.56 -15.82 1.98
CA THR A 568 -23.59 -14.93 1.33
C THR A 568 -22.37 -15.69 0.79
N SER A 569 -21.88 -16.66 1.55
CA SER A 569 -20.78 -17.55 1.16
C SER A 569 -21.13 -18.38 -0.07
N LEU A 570 -22.32 -18.99 -0.06
CA LEU A 570 -22.81 -19.83 -1.15
C LEU A 570 -23.02 -19.02 -2.44
N GLU A 571 -23.58 -17.82 -2.36
CA GLU A 571 -23.77 -16.92 -3.51
C GLU A 571 -22.43 -16.50 -4.12
N GLN A 572 -21.45 -16.11 -3.29
CA GLN A 572 -20.11 -15.74 -3.76
C GLN A 572 -19.37 -16.93 -4.40
N ASN A 573 -19.51 -18.13 -3.83
CA ASN A 573 -18.93 -19.35 -4.40
C ASN A 573 -19.57 -19.70 -5.76
N ALA A 574 -20.89 -19.61 -5.87
CA ALA A 574 -21.61 -19.85 -7.12
C ALA A 574 -21.22 -18.85 -8.24
N GLU A 575 -21.05 -17.57 -7.89
CA GLU A 575 -20.59 -16.55 -8.85
C GLU A 575 -19.17 -16.87 -9.34
N ARG A 576 -18.25 -17.20 -8.42
CA ARG A 576 -16.88 -17.59 -8.76
C ARG A 576 -16.87 -18.79 -9.68
N GLU A 577 -17.64 -19.80 -9.33
CA GLU A 577 -17.67 -21.04 -10.08
C GLU A 577 -18.21 -20.84 -11.51
N LYS A 578 -19.29 -20.08 -11.68
CA LYS A 578 -19.78 -19.67 -13.01
C LYS A 578 -18.68 -18.99 -13.84
N TYR A 579 -17.85 -18.18 -13.19
CA TYR A 579 -16.74 -17.51 -13.84
C TYR A 579 -15.62 -18.49 -14.26
N TRP A 580 -15.28 -19.44 -13.38
CA TRP A 580 -14.27 -20.49 -13.61
C TRP A 580 -14.71 -21.52 -14.67
N GLU A 581 -15.97 -21.94 -14.66
CA GLU A 581 -16.55 -22.86 -15.64
C GLU A 581 -16.79 -22.20 -17.00
N GLY A 582 -16.96 -20.87 -17.01
CA GLY A 582 -17.22 -20.06 -18.20
C GLY A 582 -15.96 -19.45 -18.81
N ALA A 583 -15.81 -18.14 -18.68
CA ALA A 583 -14.86 -17.33 -19.45
C ALA A 583 -13.38 -17.70 -19.21
N VAL A 584 -13.07 -18.33 -18.08
CA VAL A 584 -11.71 -18.65 -17.65
C VAL A 584 -11.31 -20.10 -17.93
N ARG A 585 -12.26 -20.97 -18.26
CA ARG A 585 -12.01 -22.39 -18.48
C ARG A 585 -10.94 -22.61 -19.55
N GLY A 586 -9.93 -23.42 -19.23
CA GLY A 586 -8.82 -23.75 -20.13
C GLY A 586 -7.80 -22.62 -20.33
N ARG A 587 -7.89 -21.51 -19.58
CA ARG A 587 -6.85 -20.47 -19.60
C ARG A 587 -5.64 -20.88 -18.79
N CYS A 588 -4.48 -20.42 -19.23
CA CYS A 588 -3.22 -20.56 -18.54
C CYS A 588 -2.97 -19.33 -17.65
N PHE A 589 -2.48 -19.55 -16.44
CA PHE A 589 -2.16 -18.51 -15.46
C PHE A 589 -0.73 -18.66 -14.98
N GLY A 590 0.01 -17.55 -14.98
CA GLY A 590 1.37 -17.52 -14.49
C GLY A 590 1.49 -17.20 -13.00
N VAL A 591 2.70 -16.78 -12.63
CA VAL A 591 3.03 -16.20 -11.33
C VAL A 591 3.67 -14.83 -11.51
N ARG A 592 3.63 -14.00 -10.46
CA ARG A 592 4.13 -12.63 -10.47
C ARG A 592 4.92 -12.31 -9.21
N ASP A 593 5.99 -11.53 -9.38
CA ASP A 593 6.88 -11.04 -8.33
C ASP A 593 7.15 -9.54 -8.55
N GLU A 594 6.72 -8.70 -7.63
CA GLU A 594 6.72 -7.24 -7.73
C GLU A 594 7.64 -6.64 -6.67
N TYR A 595 8.44 -5.64 -7.07
CA TYR A 595 9.37 -4.93 -6.21
C TYR A 595 9.07 -3.44 -6.25
N ARG A 596 8.87 -2.85 -5.07
CA ARG A 596 8.88 -1.39 -4.93
C ARG A 596 10.31 -0.93 -4.77
N MET A 597 10.81 -0.17 -5.74
CA MET A 597 12.16 0.40 -5.76
C MET A 597 12.12 1.90 -5.57
#